data_AF-A0A061RDZ5-F1
#
_entry.id   AF-A0A061RDZ5-F1
#
_cell.length_a   1.000
_cell.length_b   1.000
_cell.length_c   1.000
_cell.angle_alpha   90.00
_cell.angle_beta   90.00
_cell.angle_gamma   90.00
#
_symmetry.space_group_name_H-M   'P 1'
#
loop_
_entity.id
_entity.type
_entity.pdbx_description
1 polymer ?
#
loop_
_entity_poly.entity_id
_entity_poly.type
_entity_poly.pdbx_seq_one_letter_code
_entity_poly.pdbx_strand_id
1 'polypeptide(L)'
;MLCARGPGADSCTGDSGGPLLIKGADVKEDILVGIVSWGNECGSPKYPGVYHRVSYSLRWITETFEKLTQSEVSPVFPLDSDSG
;
A
#
# COMPACT_ATOMS: atom_id res chain seq x y z
N MET A 1 0.63 0.43 14.14
CA MET A 1 1.66 1.32 13.56
C MET A 1 3.01 0.63 13.58
N LEU A 2 3.93 1.11 12.75
CA LEU A 2 5.34 0.73 12.61
C LEU A 2 6.16 2.03 12.55
N CYS A 3 7.35 2.06 13.16
CA CYS A 3 8.27 3.18 13.02
C CYS A 3 9.44 2.75 12.13
N ALA A 4 9.90 3.64 11.25
CA ALA A 4 11.08 3.40 10.43
C ALA A 4 11.94 4.67 10.35
N ARG A 5 13.24 4.46 10.17
CA ARG A 5 14.21 5.53 10.02
C ARG A 5 15.45 5.00 9.32
N GLY A 6 16.05 5.82 8.45
CA GLY A 6 17.34 5.53 7.83
C GLY A 6 18.26 6.76 7.83
N PRO A 7 19.58 6.58 7.62
CA PRO A 7 20.50 7.69 7.40
C PRO A 7 20.08 8.49 6.17
N GLY A 8 19.78 9.79 6.35
CA GLY A 8 19.34 10.66 5.25
C GLY A 8 17.99 10.29 4.62
N ALA A 9 17.22 9.39 5.25
CA ALA A 9 15.95 8.90 4.71
C ALA A 9 14.82 9.06 5.74
N ASP A 10 13.80 9.81 5.33
CA ASP A 10 12.54 9.97 6.04
C ASP A 10 11.43 10.31 5.05
N SER A 11 10.19 10.01 5.42
CA SER A 11 9.02 10.57 4.75
C SER A 11 8.78 12.01 5.20
N CYS A 12 8.15 12.83 4.35
CA CYS A 12 7.88 14.23 4.67
C CYS A 12 6.41 14.62 4.43
N THR A 13 6.10 15.88 4.71
CA THR A 13 4.81 16.49 4.39
C THR A 13 4.51 16.34 2.91
N GLY A 14 3.35 15.78 2.59
CA GLY A 14 2.93 15.48 1.21
C GLY A 14 3.11 14.01 0.82
N ASP A 15 3.87 13.22 1.58
CA ASP A 15 4.08 11.79 1.29
C ASP A 15 3.01 10.89 1.91
N SER A 16 2.05 11.44 2.67
CA SER A 16 0.99 10.67 3.34
C SER A 16 0.23 9.77 2.35
N GLY A 17 0.10 8.49 2.70
CA GLY A 17 -0.44 7.46 1.80
C GLY A 17 0.61 6.78 0.90
N GLY A 18 1.83 7.31 0.84
CA GLY A 18 2.94 6.75 0.07
C GLY A 18 3.49 5.44 0.65
N PRO A 19 4.25 4.65 -0.15
CA PRO A 19 4.71 3.33 0.24
C PRO A 19 6.03 3.34 1.03
N LEU A 20 6.10 2.51 2.07
CA LEU A 20 7.36 2.05 2.66
C LEU A 20 7.62 0.62 2.20
N LEU A 21 8.70 0.42 1.43
CA LEU A 21 9.02 -0.85 0.77
C LEU A 21 10.26 -1.52 1.40
N ILE A 22 10.22 -2.84 1.52
CA ILE A 22 11.44 -3.67 1.56
C ILE A 22 11.75 -4.05 0.12
N LYS A 23 12.96 -3.74 -0.34
CA LYS A 23 13.39 -4.03 -1.72
C LYS A 23 13.73 -5.51 -1.91
N GLY A 24 13.18 -6.11 -2.97
CA GLY A 24 13.53 -7.46 -3.43
C GLY A 24 14.68 -7.47 -4.44
N ALA A 25 14.90 -8.59 -5.12
CA ALA A 25 15.89 -8.65 -6.21
C ALA A 25 15.42 -7.82 -7.44
N ASP A 26 14.11 -7.71 -7.64
CA ASP A 26 13.48 -6.84 -8.62
C ASP A 26 12.17 -6.21 -8.09
N VAL A 27 11.53 -5.36 -8.89
CA VAL A 27 10.31 -4.63 -8.52
C VAL A 27 9.14 -5.56 -8.17
N LYS A 28 9.06 -6.76 -8.74
CA LYS A 28 7.99 -7.73 -8.45
C LYS A 28 8.16 -8.39 -7.08
N GLU A 29 9.38 -8.39 -6.57
CA GLU A 29 9.72 -8.89 -5.24
C GLU A 29 9.70 -7.81 -4.15
N ASP A 30 9.45 -6.53 -4.51
CA ASP A 30 9.29 -5.46 -3.52
C ASP A 30 8.06 -5.72 -2.63
N ILE A 31 8.25 -5.61 -1.31
CA ILE A 31 7.20 -5.85 -0.32
C ILE A 31 6.77 -4.53 0.30
N LEU A 32 5.48 -4.20 0.16
CA LEU A 32 4.86 -3.07 0.86
C LEU A 32 4.65 -3.41 2.34
N VAL A 33 5.49 -2.83 3.21
CA VAL A 33 5.46 -3.10 4.65
C VAL A 33 4.80 -1.99 5.47
N GLY A 34 4.77 -0.77 4.93
CA GLY A 34 4.15 0.37 5.59
C GLY A 34 3.52 1.37 4.63
N ILE A 35 2.61 2.19 5.18
CA ILE A 35 2.01 3.33 4.49
C ILE A 35 2.35 4.58 5.30
N VAL A 36 2.90 5.61 4.66
CA VAL A 36 3.28 6.88 5.32
C VAL A 36 2.06 7.47 6.02
N SER A 37 2.23 7.79 7.31
CA SER A 37 1.17 8.40 8.12
C SER A 37 1.55 9.80 8.57
N TRP A 38 2.49 9.90 9.52
CA TRP A 38 2.90 11.18 10.11
C TRP A 38 4.32 11.09 10.69
N GLY A 39 4.86 12.25 11.07
CA GLY A 39 6.14 12.40 11.76
C GLY A 39 6.23 13.78 12.39
N ASN A 40 7.18 13.99 13.30
CA ASN A 40 7.33 15.29 13.98
C ASN A 40 8.01 16.34 13.09
N GLU A 41 9.06 15.94 12.38
CA GLU A 41 9.84 16.77 11.47
C GLU A 41 10.51 15.84 10.44
N CYS A 42 10.62 16.29 9.20
CA CYS A 42 11.23 15.48 8.14
C CYS A 42 12.73 15.35 8.38
N GLY A 43 13.24 14.12 8.32
CA GLY A 43 14.65 13.82 8.49
C GLY A 43 15.14 13.99 9.93
N SER A 44 14.24 13.93 10.93
CA SER A 44 14.59 14.14 12.33
C SER A 44 15.73 13.22 12.78
N PRO A 45 16.81 13.76 13.38
CA PRO A 45 17.81 12.95 14.03
C PRO A 45 17.32 12.37 15.37
N LYS A 46 16.14 12.76 15.87
CA LYS A 46 15.60 12.30 17.15
C LYS A 46 14.36 11.41 17.03
N TYR A 47 13.48 11.68 16.07
CA TYR A 47 12.21 10.98 15.91
C TYR A 47 12.17 10.17 14.61
N PRO A 48 11.60 8.96 14.60
CA PRO A 48 11.38 8.22 13.35
C PRO A 48 10.10 8.69 12.65
N GLY A 49 9.99 8.39 11.36
CA GLY A 49 8.72 8.44 10.65
C GLY A 49 7.78 7.35 11.17
N VAL A 50 6.47 7.65 11.18
CA VAL A 50 5.43 6.74 11.64
C VAL A 50 4.58 6.29 10.47
N TYR A 51 4.46 4.97 10.33
CA TYR A 51 3.81 4.30 9.21
C TYR A 51 2.68 3.40 9.72
N HIS A 52 1.61 3.27 8.94
CA HIS A 52 0.66 2.19 9.17
C HIS A 52 1.33 0.86 8.88
N ARG A 53 1.11 -0.16 9.73
CA ARG A 53 1.71 -1.48 9.56
C ARG A 53 0.80 -2.31 8.64
N VAL A 54 1.19 -2.51 7.38
CA VAL A 54 0.34 -3.19 6.38
C VAL A 54 -0.05 -4.60 6.83
N SER A 55 0.87 -5.33 7.47
CA SER A 55 0.60 -6.68 7.98
C SER A 55 -0.58 -6.74 8.99
N TYR A 56 -0.88 -5.63 9.68
CA TYR A 56 -2.02 -5.55 10.59
C TYR A 56 -3.36 -5.55 9.84
N SER A 57 -3.39 -4.99 8.64
CA SER A 57 -4.60 -4.83 7.82
C SER A 57 -4.77 -5.92 6.77
N LEU A 58 -3.84 -6.88 6.63
CA LEU A 58 -3.90 -7.90 5.57
C LEU A 58 -5.24 -8.64 5.53
N ARG A 59 -5.76 -9.03 6.69
CA ARG A 59 -7.08 -9.68 6.77
C ARG A 59 -8.19 -8.80 6.18
N TRP A 60 -8.24 -7.53 6.56
CA TRP A 60 -9.24 -6.59 6.04
C TRP A 60 -9.05 -6.34 4.54
N ILE A 61 -7.81 -6.24 4.06
CA ILE A 61 -7.48 -6.07 2.64
C ILE A 61 -8.02 -7.27 1.84
N THR A 62 -7.70 -8.50 2.27
CA THR A 62 -8.15 -9.73 1.61
C THR A 62 -9.68 -9.85 1.62
N GLU A 63 -10.32 -9.68 2.78
CA GLU A 63 -11.79 -9.75 2.89
C GLU A 63 -12.49 -8.68 2.04
N THR A 64 -11.92 -7.46 1.96
CA THR A 64 -12.47 -6.38 1.12
C THR A 64 -12.32 -6.72 -0.35
N PHE A 65 -11.15 -7.23 -0.76
CA PHE A 65 -10.91 -7.63 -2.14
C PHE A 65 -11.87 -8.72 -2.60
N GLU A 66 -12.05 -9.77 -1.79
CA GLU A 66 -12.99 -10.86 -2.08
C GLU A 66 -14.43 -10.34 -2.25
N LYS A 67 -14.90 -9.46 -1.36
CA LYS A 67 -16.24 -8.86 -1.47
C LYS A 67 -16.42 -8.05 -2.75
N LEU A 68 -15.43 -7.25 -3.12
CA LEU A 68 -15.49 -6.43 -4.33
C LEU A 68 -15.50 -7.30 -5.59
N THR A 69 -14.69 -8.36 -5.62
CA THR A 69 -14.70 -9.31 -6.75
C THR A 69 -16.01 -10.08 -6.89
N GLN A 70 -16.77 -10.27 -5.80
CA GLN A 70 -18.09 -10.93 -5.85
C GLN A 70 -19.23 -9.97 -6.20
N SER A 71 -19.07 -8.66 -5.94
CA SER A 71 -20.09 -7.65 -6.28
C SER A 71 -20.07 -7.19 -7.74
N GLU A 72 -18.99 -7.48 -8.49
CA GLU A 72 -18.84 -7.05 -9.90
C GLU A 72 -19.08 -8.16 -10.94
N VAL A 73 -19.41 -9.40 -10.55
CA VAL A 73 -19.75 -10.48 -11.50
C VAL A 73 -21.27 -10.66 -11.59
N SER A 74 -21.96 -9.64 -12.09
CA SER A 74 -23.08 -9.94 -13.00
C SER A 74 -22.45 -10.26 -14.35
N PRO A 75 -22.71 -11.42 -14.97
CA PRO A 75 -22.14 -11.75 -16.27
C PRO A 75 -22.78 -10.86 -17.34
N VAL A 76 -22.29 -9.63 -17.49
CA VAL A 76 -22.62 -8.74 -18.60
C VAL A 76 -21.36 -8.58 -19.44
N PHE A 77 -21.07 -9.63 -20.18
CA PHE A 77 -20.59 -9.49 -21.55
C PHE A 77 -21.29 -10.58 -22.37
N PRO A 78 -22.46 -10.29 -22.97
CA PRO A 78 -22.80 -10.95 -24.21
C PRO A 78 -21.66 -10.60 -25.17
N LEU A 79 -21.00 -11.63 -25.70
CA LEU A 79 -20.34 -11.48 -26.99
C LEU A 79 -21.43 -11.02 -27.95
N ASP A 80 -21.42 -9.75 -28.35
CA ASP A 80 -22.23 -9.30 -29.48
C ASP A 80 -21.71 -10.03 -30.72
N SER A 81 -22.32 -11.18 -30.97
CA SER A 81 -22.40 -11.79 -32.28
C SER A 81 -23.33 -10.91 -33.13
N ASP A 82 -22.79 -9.82 -33.69
CA ASP A 82 -23.43 -9.13 -34.80
C ASP A 82 -22.62 -9.31 -36.07
N SER A 83 -23.14 -10.22 -36.90
CA SER A 83 -23.38 -10.06 -38.34
C SER A 83 -22.28 -9.40 -39.20
N GLY A 84 -21.56 -10.27 -39.92
CA GLY A 84 -20.84 -9.99 -41.16
C GLY A 84 -20.63 -11.28 -41.95
#